data_AF-A0A7R9LSG9-F1
#
_entry.id   AF-A0A7R9LSG9-F1
#
_cell.length_a   1.000
_cell.length_b   1.000
_cell.length_c   1.000
_cell.angle_alpha   90.00
_cell.angle_beta   90.00
_cell.angle_gamma   90.00
#
_symmetry.space_group_name_H-M   'P 1'
#
loop_
_entity.id
_entity.type
_entity.pdbx_description
1 polymer ?
#
loop_
_entity_poly.entity_id
_entity_poly.type
_entity_poly.pdbx_seq_one_letter_code
_entity_poly.pdbx_strand_id
1 'polypeptide(L)'
;MHQNKRFGKLVFYLEACESDINVYAITSSTPTKMSGKMYPDKYYHTTIGSFFAHYWLLNDEQVDLNKETLQQQFDYIYKWTNTPGQEREKVIIYRRIKKQYVDKHMTEYVNSIQHLLTVDSNAILNTKQELNNRECYRKLVDNSHDNCFNMNQNPYVLGKLYIFVNICEEMRESSDADINAVNQLLIQY
;
A
#
# COMPACT_ATOMS: atom_id res chain seq x y z
N MET A 1 10.99 3.03 32.53
CA MET A 1 11.86 2.66 31.39
C MET A 1 13.15 3.48 31.32
N HIS A 2 13.07 4.82 31.44
CA HIS A 2 14.24 5.71 31.46
C HIS A 2 15.19 5.43 32.64
N GLN A 3 14.67 5.37 33.87
CA GLN A 3 15.46 5.08 35.09
C GLN A 3 16.21 3.73 35.05
N ASN A 4 15.67 2.76 34.30
CA ASN A 4 16.25 1.43 34.15
C ASN A 4 17.10 1.28 32.88
N LYS A 5 17.45 2.39 32.20
CA LYS A 5 18.30 2.44 31.00
C LYS A 5 17.89 1.45 29.90
N ARG A 6 16.59 1.28 29.67
CA ARG A 6 16.07 0.28 28.70
C ARG A 6 16.04 0.74 27.24
N PHE A 7 16.39 2.00 26.94
CA PHE A 7 16.46 2.54 25.59
C PHE A 7 17.51 3.66 25.49
N GLY A 8 18.10 3.84 24.31
CA GLY A 8 19.01 4.96 24.01
C GLY A 8 18.27 6.23 23.60
N LYS A 9 17.22 6.10 22.80
CA LYS A 9 16.25 7.15 22.43
C LYS A 9 14.87 6.50 22.30
N LEU A 10 13.81 7.24 22.58
CA LEU A 10 12.43 6.77 22.51
C LEU A 10 11.56 7.87 21.92
N VAL A 11 10.75 7.52 20.93
CA VAL A 11 9.83 8.42 20.23
C VAL A 11 8.43 7.83 20.36
N PHE A 12 7.46 8.67 20.73
CA PHE A 12 6.06 8.28 20.81
C PHE A 12 5.25 8.99 19.72
N TYR A 13 4.49 8.21 18.97
CA TYR A 13 3.42 8.69 18.11
C TYR A 13 2.10 8.44 18.82
N LEU A 14 1.39 9.50 19.19
CA LEU A 14 0.19 9.41 20.01
C LEU A 14 -1.00 10.03 19.29
N GLU A 15 -1.91 9.17 18.81
CA GLU A 15 -3.22 9.59 18.33
C GLU A 15 -4.18 9.66 19.54
N ALA A 16 -4.29 10.83 20.14
CA ALA A 16 -5.19 11.09 21.27
C ALA A 16 -5.68 12.53 21.23
N CYS A 17 -6.86 12.78 21.79
CA CYS A 17 -7.37 14.13 22.04
C CYS A 17 -6.76 14.65 23.36
N GLU A 18 -6.25 15.88 23.36
CA GLU A 18 -5.67 16.58 24.53
C GLU A 18 -4.50 15.83 25.17
N SER A 19 -3.27 16.18 24.76
CA SER A 19 -2.06 15.59 25.33
C SER A 19 -1.09 16.70 25.75
N ASP A 20 -0.68 16.66 27.02
CA ASP A 20 0.38 17.47 27.59
C ASP A 20 1.37 16.53 28.27
N ILE A 21 2.50 16.27 27.63
CA ILE A 21 3.52 15.33 28.12
C ILE A 21 4.93 15.85 27.86
N ASN A 22 5.76 15.83 28.90
CA ASN A 22 7.19 16.22 28.91
C ASN A 22 8.11 15.14 28.30
N VAL A 23 7.76 14.62 27.12
CA VAL A 23 8.56 13.68 26.33
C VAL A 23 8.49 14.14 24.88
N TYR A 24 9.52 13.89 24.05
CA TYR A 24 9.39 14.11 22.60
C TYR A 24 8.34 13.13 22.06
N ALA A 25 7.14 13.66 21.89
CA ALA A 25 5.98 12.95 21.40
C ALA A 25 5.33 13.82 20.32
N ILE A 26 4.94 13.17 19.22
CA ILE A 26 4.13 13.82 18.20
C ILE A 26 2.69 13.40 18.43
N THR A 27 1.82 14.37 18.60
CA THR A 27 0.41 14.17 18.94
C THR A 27 -0.48 14.61 17.80
N SER A 28 -1.60 13.92 17.62
CA SER A 28 -2.55 14.24 16.55
C SER A 28 -3.40 15.49 16.81
N SER A 29 -3.40 15.98 18.06
CA SER A 29 -4.18 17.12 18.51
C SER A 29 -3.33 18.07 19.37
N THR A 30 -3.67 19.35 19.32
CA THR A 30 -3.23 20.30 20.35
C THR A 30 -4.25 20.29 21.49
N PRO A 31 -3.95 20.88 22.67
CA PRO A 31 -4.94 21.01 23.74
C PRO A 31 -6.23 21.74 23.34
N THR A 32 -6.23 22.46 22.22
CA THR A 32 -7.35 23.30 21.77
C THR A 32 -7.95 22.87 20.43
N LYS A 33 -7.36 21.88 19.73
CA LYS A 33 -7.81 21.46 18.40
C LYS A 33 -7.65 19.95 18.21
N MET A 34 -8.77 19.26 17.98
CA MET A 34 -8.80 17.83 17.70
C MET A 34 -8.21 17.50 16.33
N SER A 35 -7.64 16.29 16.20
CA SER A 35 -7.30 15.70 14.92
C SER A 35 -8.59 15.46 14.11
N GLY A 36 -8.59 15.80 12.83
CA GLY A 36 -9.76 15.56 12.00
C GLY A 36 -9.86 14.08 11.58
N LYS A 37 -11.10 13.58 11.46
CA LYS A 37 -11.39 12.23 10.96
C LYS A 37 -11.27 12.15 9.44
N MET A 38 -10.87 11.00 8.92
CA MET A 38 -10.67 10.74 7.49
C MET A 38 -11.24 9.38 7.08
N TYR A 39 -11.75 9.28 5.84
CA TYR A 39 -12.35 8.05 5.27
C TYR A 39 -13.68 7.64 5.92
N PRO A 40 -14.76 8.42 5.73
CA PRO A 40 -16.09 7.99 6.13
C PRO A 40 -16.52 6.78 5.30
N ASP A 41 -16.94 5.72 5.98
CA ASP A 41 -17.47 4.51 5.38
C ASP A 41 -18.99 4.45 5.60
N LYS A 42 -19.74 4.46 4.51
CA LYS A 42 -21.21 4.46 4.54
C LYS A 42 -21.79 3.09 4.85
N TYR A 43 -21.09 2.02 4.51
CA TYR A 43 -21.57 0.65 4.69
C TYR A 43 -21.52 0.26 6.17
N TYR A 44 -20.42 0.60 6.85
CA TYR A 44 -20.20 0.34 8.27
C TYR A 44 -20.61 1.49 9.19
N HIS A 45 -21.19 2.57 8.64
CA HIS A 45 -21.60 3.78 9.37
C HIS A 45 -20.52 4.33 10.31
N THR A 46 -19.25 4.32 9.87
CA THR A 46 -18.10 4.68 10.70
C THR A 46 -17.07 5.49 9.92
N THR A 47 -15.94 5.83 10.55
CA THR A 47 -14.79 6.47 9.90
C THR A 47 -13.54 5.65 10.17
N ILE A 48 -12.81 5.29 9.12
CA ILE A 48 -11.76 4.27 9.19
C ILE A 48 -10.36 4.89 9.46
N GLY A 49 -10.23 6.22 9.54
CA GLY A 49 -8.95 6.85 9.85
C GLY A 49 -9.01 8.27 10.38
N SER A 50 -7.83 8.84 10.58
CA SER A 50 -7.59 10.24 10.96
C SER A 50 -6.66 10.91 9.94
N PHE A 51 -6.68 12.25 9.87
CA PHE A 51 -5.72 12.97 9.02
C PHE A 51 -4.28 12.79 9.49
N PHE A 52 -4.06 12.75 10.80
CA PHE A 52 -2.72 12.58 11.37
C PHE A 52 -2.11 11.24 10.97
N ALA A 53 -2.78 10.12 11.28
CA ALA A 53 -2.31 8.79 10.92
C ALA A 53 -2.20 8.62 9.39
N HIS A 54 -3.06 9.28 8.62
CA HIS A 54 -2.98 9.22 7.18
C HIS A 54 -1.73 9.91 6.62
N TYR A 55 -1.48 11.17 6.96
CA TYR A 55 -0.34 11.92 6.44
C TYR A 55 0.98 11.40 7.01
N TRP A 56 0.95 10.82 8.21
CA TRP A 56 2.07 10.05 8.75
C TRP A 56 2.47 8.92 7.79
N LEU A 57 1.56 7.98 7.57
CA LEU A 57 1.81 6.80 6.73
C LEU A 57 2.12 7.20 5.29
N LEU A 58 1.51 8.28 4.79
CA LEU A 58 1.77 8.79 3.44
C LEU A 58 3.19 9.35 3.30
N ASN A 59 3.71 10.04 4.33
CA ASN A 59 5.07 10.54 4.32
C ASN A 59 6.07 9.39 4.31
N ASP A 60 5.85 8.38 5.17
CA ASP A 60 6.69 7.18 5.27
C ASP A 60 6.78 6.40 3.94
N GLU A 61 5.73 6.44 3.12
CA GLU A 61 5.72 5.85 1.77
C GLU A 61 6.49 6.67 0.72
N GLN A 62 6.69 7.97 0.93
CA GLN A 62 7.20 8.91 -0.09
C GLN A 62 8.67 9.28 0.07
N VAL A 63 9.25 9.02 1.25
CA VAL A 63 10.58 9.51 1.62
C VAL A 63 11.52 8.36 2.00
N ASP A 64 12.82 8.60 1.90
CA ASP A 64 13.83 7.71 2.46
C ASP A 64 13.99 8.00 3.95
N LEU A 65 13.44 7.11 4.79
CA LEU A 65 13.45 7.24 6.25
C LEU A 65 14.86 7.29 6.87
N ASN A 66 15.90 6.86 6.13
CA ASN A 66 17.28 6.98 6.61
C ASN A 66 17.85 8.40 6.40
N LYS A 67 17.18 9.24 5.62
CA LYS A 67 17.60 10.61 5.29
C LYS A 67 16.68 11.65 5.92
N GLU A 68 15.40 11.32 6.09
CA GLU A 68 14.45 12.22 6.71
C GLU A 68 14.65 12.29 8.24
N THR A 69 14.59 13.50 8.77
CA THR A 69 14.58 13.75 10.22
C THR A 69 13.15 13.75 10.75
N LEU A 70 12.98 13.39 12.04
CA LEU A 70 11.68 13.47 12.73
C LEU A 70 11.06 14.88 12.67
N GLN A 71 11.88 15.93 12.61
CA GLN A 71 11.40 17.31 12.45
C GLN A 71 10.81 17.55 11.05
N GLN A 72 11.46 17.06 9.99
CA GLN A 72 10.93 17.20 8.63
C GLN A 72 9.60 16.45 8.47
N GLN A 73 9.52 15.25 9.05
CA GLN A 73 8.29 14.47 9.09
C GLN A 73 7.19 15.19 9.89
N PHE A 74 7.52 15.78 11.04
CA PHE A 74 6.60 16.62 11.81
C PHE A 74 6.09 17.81 10.98
N ASP A 75 7.00 18.56 10.33
CA ASP A 75 6.65 19.75 9.55
C ASP A 75 5.74 19.41 8.37
N TYR A 76 5.99 18.28 7.70
CA TYR A 76 5.10 17.73 6.67
C TYR A 76 3.71 17.49 7.24
N ILE A 77 3.61 16.67 8.29
CA ILE A 77 2.31 16.29 8.87
C ILE A 77 1.57 17.52 9.39
N TYR A 78 2.26 18.42 10.08
CA TYR A 78 1.70 19.66 10.61
C TYR A 78 1.14 20.56 9.51
N LYS A 79 1.87 20.70 8.39
CA LYS A 79 1.41 21.44 7.21
C LYS A 79 0.11 20.84 6.69
N TRP A 80 0.09 19.54 6.37
CA TRP A 80 -1.04 18.90 5.70
C TRP A 80 -2.27 18.71 6.59
N THR A 81 -2.08 18.52 7.90
CA THR A 81 -3.20 18.42 8.85
C THR A 81 -3.87 19.78 9.10
N ASN A 82 -3.18 20.90 8.83
CA ASN A 82 -3.71 22.25 9.01
C ASN A 82 -4.18 22.93 7.70
N THR A 83 -3.90 22.37 6.52
CA THR A 83 -4.45 22.87 5.25
C THR A 83 -5.97 22.63 5.14
N PRO A 84 -6.80 23.66 4.86
CA PRO A 84 -8.24 23.49 4.63
C PRO A 84 -8.58 22.83 3.27
N GLY A 85 -9.56 21.92 3.27
CA GLY A 85 -10.48 21.61 2.15
C GLY A 85 -9.91 21.00 0.86
N GLN A 86 -8.98 21.66 0.18
CA GLN A 86 -8.59 21.35 -1.21
C GLN A 86 -7.62 20.15 -1.34
N GLU A 87 -6.87 19.83 -0.28
CA GLU A 87 -5.90 18.72 -0.32
C GLU A 87 -6.53 17.36 0.05
N ARG A 88 -7.71 17.36 0.70
CA ARG A 88 -8.46 16.15 1.05
C ARG A 88 -8.96 15.39 -0.19
N GLU A 89 -9.35 16.11 -1.23
CA GLU A 89 -9.75 15.52 -2.51
C GLU A 89 -8.54 14.89 -3.22
N LYS A 90 -7.39 15.57 -3.25
CA LYS A 90 -6.17 15.08 -3.90
C LYS A 90 -5.70 13.74 -3.35
N VAL A 91 -5.82 13.51 -2.04
CA VAL A 91 -5.48 12.22 -1.42
C VAL A 91 -6.44 11.11 -1.85
N ILE A 92 -7.75 11.37 -1.81
CA ILE A 92 -8.76 10.39 -2.23
C ILE A 92 -8.59 10.06 -3.71
N ILE A 93 -8.35 11.09 -4.53
CA ILE A 93 -8.04 10.98 -5.95
C ILE A 93 -6.76 10.17 -6.15
N TYR A 94 -5.68 10.45 -5.43
CA TYR A 94 -4.41 9.73 -5.55
C TYR A 94 -4.54 8.25 -5.19
N ARG A 95 -5.26 7.91 -4.11
CA ARG A 95 -5.59 6.50 -3.79
C ARG A 95 -6.44 5.86 -4.89
N ARG A 96 -7.41 6.59 -5.44
CA ARG A 96 -8.27 6.09 -6.53
C ARG A 96 -7.45 5.83 -7.79
N ILE A 97 -6.53 6.73 -8.14
CA ILE A 97 -5.62 6.60 -9.27
C ILE A 97 -4.66 5.43 -9.07
N LYS A 98 -4.03 5.29 -7.89
CA LYS A 98 -3.17 4.12 -7.59
C LYS A 98 -3.94 2.80 -7.69
N LYS A 99 -5.17 2.74 -7.18
CA LYS A 99 -6.03 1.54 -7.31
C LYS A 99 -6.40 1.26 -8.76
N GLN A 100 -6.87 2.28 -9.48
CA GLN A 100 -7.23 2.17 -10.89
C GLN A 100 -6.04 1.75 -11.74
N TYR A 101 -4.84 2.27 -11.45
CA TYR A 101 -3.60 1.86 -12.11
C TYR A 101 -3.35 0.37 -11.92
N VAL A 102 -3.34 -0.12 -10.68
CA VAL A 102 -3.12 -1.54 -10.39
C VAL A 102 -4.21 -2.41 -11.02
N ASP A 103 -5.49 -2.06 -10.85
CA ASP A 103 -6.60 -2.83 -11.40
C ASP A 103 -6.55 -2.88 -12.93
N LYS A 104 -6.23 -1.75 -13.58
CA LYS A 104 -6.07 -1.65 -15.03
C LYS A 104 -4.90 -2.50 -15.51
N HIS A 105 -3.70 -2.32 -14.95
CA HIS A 105 -2.51 -3.07 -15.38
C HIS A 105 -2.65 -4.57 -15.13
N MET A 106 -3.25 -5.00 -14.00
CA MET A 106 -3.53 -6.41 -13.76
C MET A 106 -4.49 -6.99 -14.80
N THR A 107 -5.51 -6.22 -15.20
CA THR A 107 -6.47 -6.64 -16.24
C THR A 107 -5.80 -6.73 -17.61
N GLU A 108 -5.03 -5.72 -17.99
CA GLU A 108 -4.27 -5.71 -19.26
C GLU A 108 -3.27 -6.87 -19.33
N TYR A 109 -2.61 -7.15 -18.21
CA TYR A 109 -1.69 -8.26 -18.07
C TYR A 109 -2.39 -9.62 -18.22
N VAL A 110 -3.46 -9.88 -17.48
CA VAL A 110 -4.20 -11.15 -17.60
C VAL A 110 -4.73 -11.35 -19.02
N ASN A 111 -5.21 -10.28 -19.66
CA ASN A 111 -5.68 -10.33 -21.05
C ASN A 111 -4.55 -10.64 -22.04
N SER A 112 -3.34 -10.12 -21.83
CA SER A 112 -2.21 -10.37 -22.74
C SER A 112 -1.75 -11.84 -22.70
N ILE A 113 -1.84 -12.48 -21.54
CA ILE A 113 -1.46 -13.89 -21.34
C ILE A 113 -2.64 -14.87 -21.51
N GLN A 114 -3.83 -14.40 -21.89
CA GLN A 114 -5.04 -15.23 -22.03
C GLN A 114 -4.84 -16.48 -22.90
N HIS A 115 -3.96 -16.40 -23.91
CA HIS A 115 -3.64 -17.52 -24.80
C HIS A 115 -2.89 -18.67 -24.11
N LEU A 116 -2.23 -18.40 -22.98
CA LEU A 116 -1.49 -19.37 -22.15
C LEU A 116 -2.35 -19.99 -21.03
N LEU A 117 -3.56 -19.46 -20.82
CA LEU A 117 -4.45 -19.84 -19.72
C LEU A 117 -5.51 -20.87 -20.16
N THR A 118 -5.92 -21.71 -19.22
CA THR A 118 -7.00 -22.70 -19.37
C THR A 118 -8.39 -22.08 -19.20
N VAL A 119 -8.51 -21.03 -18.39
CA VAL A 119 -9.75 -20.32 -18.07
C VAL A 119 -9.74 -18.89 -18.59
N ASP A 120 -10.89 -18.22 -18.57
CA ASP A 120 -11.02 -16.83 -19.00
C ASP A 120 -10.46 -15.82 -17.98
N SER A 121 -10.15 -14.61 -18.47
CA SER A 121 -9.61 -13.52 -17.65
C SER A 121 -10.47 -13.18 -16.44
N ASN A 122 -11.80 -13.29 -16.52
CA ASN A 122 -12.66 -12.96 -15.38
C ASN A 122 -12.50 -13.99 -14.25
N ALA A 123 -12.34 -15.27 -14.59
CA ALA A 123 -12.04 -16.31 -13.61
C ALA A 123 -10.71 -16.02 -12.90
N ILE A 124 -9.67 -15.64 -13.66
CA ILE A 124 -8.35 -15.29 -13.11
C ILE A 124 -8.41 -14.03 -12.22
N LEU A 125 -9.17 -13.00 -12.61
CA LEU A 125 -9.22 -11.74 -11.89
C LEU A 125 -10.07 -11.78 -10.62
N ASN A 126 -11.03 -12.70 -10.50
CA ASN A 126 -12.03 -12.66 -9.44
C ASN A 126 -12.08 -13.90 -8.53
N THR A 127 -11.47 -15.01 -8.92
CA THR A 127 -11.47 -16.24 -8.11
C THR A 127 -10.41 -16.17 -7.03
N LYS A 128 -10.64 -16.81 -5.89
CA LYS A 128 -9.59 -17.08 -4.89
C LYS A 128 -9.48 -18.59 -4.72
N GLN A 129 -8.26 -19.11 -4.87
CA GLN A 129 -7.98 -20.53 -4.72
C GLN A 129 -6.71 -20.76 -3.91
N GLU A 130 -6.49 -22.03 -3.56
CA GLU A 130 -5.29 -22.45 -2.83
C GLU A 130 -4.06 -22.48 -3.75
N LEU A 131 -2.91 -22.12 -3.19
CA LEU A 131 -1.63 -22.13 -3.91
C LEU A 131 -0.97 -23.50 -3.81
N ASN A 132 -0.91 -24.22 -4.92
CA ASN A 132 -0.21 -25.49 -5.05
C ASN A 132 1.15 -25.28 -5.74
N ASN A 133 1.19 -24.48 -6.80
CA ASN A 133 2.39 -24.24 -7.59
C ASN A 133 3.25 -23.09 -7.04
N ARG A 134 3.92 -23.34 -5.91
CA ARG A 134 4.75 -22.35 -5.21
C ARG A 134 5.95 -21.87 -6.01
N GLU A 135 6.50 -22.70 -6.89
CA GLU A 135 7.66 -22.33 -7.70
C GLU A 135 7.29 -21.30 -8.77
N CYS A 136 6.21 -21.55 -9.51
CA CYS A 136 5.65 -20.58 -10.46
C CYS A 136 5.33 -19.26 -9.74
N TYR A 137 4.60 -19.34 -8.61
CA TYR A 137 4.18 -18.15 -7.89
C TYR A 137 5.36 -17.29 -7.42
N ARG A 138 6.41 -17.92 -6.88
CA ARG A 138 7.62 -17.20 -6.46
C ARG A 138 8.27 -16.49 -7.66
N LYS A 139 8.52 -17.20 -8.75
CA LYS A 139 9.15 -16.61 -9.96
C LYS A 139 8.34 -15.44 -10.50
N LEU A 140 7.01 -15.56 -10.51
CA LEU A 140 6.12 -14.53 -11.01
C LEU A 140 6.07 -13.30 -10.09
N VAL A 141 6.03 -13.50 -8.77
CA VAL A 141 6.07 -12.41 -7.77
C VAL A 141 7.39 -11.66 -7.83
N ASP A 142 8.52 -12.39 -7.83
CA ASP A 142 9.85 -11.79 -7.85
C ASP A 142 10.04 -10.95 -9.12
N ASN A 143 9.68 -11.51 -10.29
CA ASN A 143 9.77 -10.77 -11.54
C ASN A 143 8.84 -9.55 -11.59
N SER A 144 7.62 -9.67 -11.06
CA SER A 144 6.65 -8.56 -11.01
C SER A 144 7.08 -7.46 -10.03
N HIS A 145 7.75 -7.84 -8.93
CA HIS A 145 8.27 -6.89 -7.94
C HIS A 145 9.35 -6.00 -8.53
N ASP A 146 10.28 -6.62 -9.25
CA ASP A 146 11.44 -5.94 -9.82
C ASP A 146 11.09 -5.12 -11.06
N ASN A 147 10.11 -5.54 -11.85
CA ASN A 147 9.85 -4.97 -13.18
C ASN A 147 8.53 -4.20 -13.35
N CYS A 148 7.51 -4.41 -12.50
CA CYS A 148 6.17 -3.83 -12.74
C CYS A 148 5.64 -3.01 -11.55
N PHE A 149 5.65 -3.61 -10.36
CA PHE A 149 5.11 -2.99 -9.17
C PHE A 149 6.11 -3.12 -8.04
N ASN A 150 6.68 -2.01 -7.58
CA ASN A 150 7.33 -2.01 -6.27
C ASN A 150 6.26 -2.27 -5.20
N MET A 151 6.13 -3.54 -4.81
CA MET A 151 5.06 -4.00 -3.91
C MET A 151 5.21 -3.43 -2.49
N ASN A 152 6.42 -3.01 -2.10
CA ASN A 152 6.67 -2.33 -0.83
C ASN A 152 6.13 -0.90 -0.83
N GLN A 153 6.02 -0.26 -2.00
CA GLN A 153 5.52 1.11 -2.18
C GLN A 153 4.02 1.16 -2.56
N ASN A 154 3.39 0.00 -2.76
CA ASN A 154 1.97 -0.09 -3.11
C ASN A 154 1.26 -1.25 -2.40
N PRO A 155 0.81 -1.05 -1.15
CA PRO A 155 0.13 -2.08 -0.37
C PRO A 155 -1.14 -2.65 -1.03
N TYR A 156 -1.76 -1.90 -1.97
CA TYR A 156 -2.92 -2.39 -2.70
C TYR A 156 -2.59 -3.59 -3.61
N VAL A 157 -1.36 -3.65 -4.14
CA VAL A 157 -0.89 -4.78 -4.96
C VAL A 157 -0.87 -6.08 -4.15
N LEU A 158 -0.52 -6.01 -2.86
CA LEU A 158 -0.51 -7.18 -1.98
C LEU A 158 -1.88 -7.85 -1.89
N GLY A 159 -2.96 -7.05 -1.90
CA GLY A 159 -4.34 -7.55 -1.93
C GLY A 159 -4.75 -8.19 -3.26
N LYS A 160 -3.91 -8.08 -4.30
CA LYS A 160 -4.14 -8.60 -5.66
C LYS A 160 -3.24 -9.79 -6.01
N LEU A 161 -2.34 -10.22 -5.12
CA LEU A 161 -1.43 -11.34 -5.38
C LEU A 161 -2.15 -12.68 -5.61
N TYR A 162 -3.41 -12.82 -5.20
CA TYR A 162 -4.23 -13.99 -5.53
C TYR A 162 -4.40 -14.17 -7.06
N ILE A 163 -4.29 -13.09 -7.86
CA ILE A 163 -4.32 -13.16 -9.32
C ILE A 163 -3.12 -13.96 -9.82
N PHE A 164 -1.95 -13.80 -9.21
CA PHE A 164 -0.74 -14.56 -9.56
C PHE A 164 -0.85 -16.02 -9.16
N VAL A 165 -1.53 -16.32 -8.04
CA VAL A 165 -1.90 -17.70 -7.69
C VAL A 165 -2.77 -18.28 -8.81
N ASN A 166 -3.82 -17.56 -9.22
CA ASN A 166 -4.72 -18.06 -10.26
C ASN A 166 -4.02 -18.29 -11.60
N ILE A 167 -3.13 -17.40 -12.00
CA ILE A 167 -2.31 -17.60 -13.21
C ILE A 167 -1.51 -18.90 -13.10
N CYS A 168 -0.82 -19.11 -11.98
CA CYS A 168 0.03 -20.29 -11.81
C CYS A 168 -0.71 -21.62 -11.72
N GLU A 169 -1.95 -21.63 -11.23
CA GLU A 169 -2.80 -22.83 -11.19
C GLU A 169 -3.49 -23.11 -12.54
N GLU A 170 -3.73 -22.08 -13.36
CA GLU A 170 -4.48 -22.18 -14.63
C GLU A 170 -3.58 -22.05 -15.89
N MET A 171 -2.26 -22.00 -15.74
CA MET A 171 -1.33 -22.03 -16.87
C MET A 171 -1.27 -23.44 -17.48
N ARG A 172 -1.43 -23.53 -18.81
CA ARG A 172 -1.49 -24.81 -19.54
C ARG A 172 -0.22 -25.64 -19.42
N GLU A 173 0.94 -24.99 -19.43
CA GLU A 173 2.23 -25.60 -19.14
C GLU A 173 3.05 -24.65 -18.25
N SER A 174 3.63 -25.18 -17.19
CA SER A 174 4.46 -24.45 -16.22
C SER A 174 5.94 -24.50 -16.61
N SER A 175 6.24 -24.46 -17.91
CA SER A 175 7.61 -24.48 -18.38
C SER A 175 8.31 -23.14 -18.07
N ASP A 176 9.62 -23.17 -17.84
CA ASP A 176 10.40 -21.94 -17.64
C ASP A 176 10.32 -21.00 -18.85
N ALA A 177 10.04 -21.51 -20.05
CA ALA A 177 9.86 -20.72 -21.26
C ALA A 177 8.56 -19.91 -21.24
N ASP A 178 7.46 -20.47 -20.73
CA ASP A 178 6.18 -19.78 -20.62
C ASP A 178 6.20 -18.75 -19.49
N ILE A 179 6.83 -19.09 -18.35
CA ILE A 179 7.07 -18.13 -17.27
C ILE A 179 7.94 -16.96 -17.78
N ASN A 180 8.96 -17.23 -18.60
CA ASN A 180 9.78 -16.19 -19.21
C ASN A 180 9.01 -15.35 -20.25
N ALA A 181 8.13 -15.96 -21.05
CA ALA A 181 7.29 -15.24 -22.01
C ALA A 181 6.28 -14.32 -21.29
N VAL A 182 5.66 -14.82 -20.23
CA VAL A 182 4.79 -14.08 -19.30
C VAL A 182 5.58 -12.91 -18.67
N ASN A 183 6.81 -13.18 -18.22
CA ASN A 183 7.70 -12.20 -17.61
C ASN A 183 8.22 -11.12 -18.59
N GLN A 184 8.35 -11.42 -19.89
CA GLN A 184 8.75 -10.43 -20.89
C GLN A 184 7.61 -9.47 -21.28
N LEU A 185 6.36 -9.95 -21.27
CA LEU A 185 5.19 -9.11 -21.52
C LEU A 185 4.91 -8.11 -20.39
N LEU A 186 5.39 -8.42 -19.19
CA LEU A 186 5.36 -7.55 -18.01
C LEU A 186 6.26 -6.30 -18.14
N ILE A 187 7.30 -6.31 -19.00
CA ILE A 187 8.29 -5.22 -19.14
C ILE A 187 7.81 -4.10 -20.10
N GLN A 188 6.74 -4.32 -20.87
CA GLN A 188 6.28 -3.35 -21.88
C GLN A 188 5.35 -2.24 -21.34
N TYR A 189 5.04 -2.22 -20.05
CA TYR A 189 4.08 -1.29 -19.44
C TYR A 189 4.55 -0.72 -18.10
#